data_AF-A0A5C8P423-F1
#
_entry.id   AF-A0A5C8P423-F1
#
_cell.length_a   1.000
_cell.length_b   1.000
_cell.length_c   1.000
_cell.angle_alpha   90.00
_cell.angle_beta   90.00
_cell.angle_gamma   90.00
#
_symmetry.space_group_name_H-M   'P 1'
#
loop_
_entity.id
_entity.type
_entity.pdbx_description
1 polymer ?
#
loop_
_entity_poly.entity_id
_entity_poly.type
_entity_poly.pdbx_seq_one_letter_code
_entity_poly.pdbx_strand_id
1 'polypeptide(L)'
;MGKDKKILVVDDEERIRRLLKMYLEREDFIIEEAENGTEALELALKNDYDLILLDIMMPEMDGIDVCQELRKEKNTPVIMLTAKGEETNRVQGFEVGVDDYIVKPFSPREVVLRVKAILRRASQSGYNQVDAQARNILVFPHLSIDHDAHRVTANGEEVNLTPKEYELLCFLAKSPDKVYNREQLLKEVWQYEFFGDLRTVDTHVKRLREKLNSVSKEAAKMIGTVWGVGYKFEVDDD
;
A
#
# COMPACT_ATOMS: atom_id res chain seq x y z
N MET A 1 -26.69 -5.26 0.43
CA MET A 1 -26.24 -6.60 0.00
C MET A 1 -25.03 -6.35 -0.88
N GLY A 2 -23.83 -6.47 -0.32
CA GLY A 2 -22.59 -6.11 -1.03
C GLY A 2 -22.40 -7.07 -2.19
N LYS A 3 -22.11 -6.54 -3.39
CA LYS A 3 -21.85 -7.35 -4.58
C LYS A 3 -20.56 -8.14 -4.35
N ASP A 4 -20.61 -9.47 -4.43
CA ASP A 4 -19.42 -10.32 -4.32
C ASP A 4 -18.40 -9.87 -5.37
N LYS A 5 -17.19 -9.51 -4.92
CA LYS A 5 -16.15 -8.96 -5.78
C LYS A 5 -15.40 -10.08 -6.49
N LYS A 6 -15.26 -9.98 -7.81
CA LYS A 6 -14.63 -10.99 -8.66
C LYS A 6 -13.19 -10.62 -8.97
N ILE A 7 -12.25 -11.51 -8.68
CA ILE A 7 -10.81 -11.29 -8.85
C ILE A 7 -10.26 -12.38 -9.78
N LEU A 8 -9.47 -11.96 -10.77
CA LEU A 8 -8.69 -12.87 -11.61
C LEU A 8 -7.28 -13.00 -11.01
N VAL A 9 -6.83 -14.23 -10.76
CA VAL A 9 -5.47 -14.53 -10.27
C VAL A 9 -4.69 -15.24 -11.36
N VAL A 10 -3.59 -14.62 -11.79
CA VAL A 10 -2.79 -15.06 -12.92
C VAL A 10 -1.34 -15.24 -12.49
N ASP A 11 -0.83 -16.45 -12.64
CA ASP A 11 0.53 -16.85 -12.31
C ASP A 11 0.78 -18.19 -13.02
N ASP A 12 1.97 -18.50 -13.53
CA ASP A 12 2.24 -19.81 -14.15
C ASP A 12 2.39 -20.93 -13.10
N GLU A 13 2.74 -20.58 -11.86
CA GLU A 13 2.86 -21.53 -10.76
C GLU A 13 1.50 -21.84 -10.10
N GLU A 14 0.98 -23.05 -10.33
CA GLU A 14 -0.28 -23.53 -9.73
C GLU A 14 -0.30 -23.38 -8.20
N ARG A 15 0.85 -23.59 -7.55
CA ARG A 15 0.98 -23.48 -6.09
C ARG A 15 0.71 -22.05 -5.62
N ILE A 16 1.14 -21.04 -6.37
CA ILE A 16 0.91 -19.63 -6.03
C ILE A 16 -0.57 -19.30 -6.22
N ARG A 17 -1.17 -19.69 -7.37
CA ARG A 17 -2.60 -19.48 -7.63
C ARG A 17 -3.49 -20.06 -6.54
N ARG A 18 -3.27 -21.33 -6.18
CA ARG A 18 -4.01 -22.02 -5.10
C ARG A 18 -3.84 -21.34 -3.74
N LEU A 19 -2.63 -20.88 -3.42
CA LEU A 19 -2.35 -20.18 -2.16
C LEU A 19 -3.11 -18.85 -2.09
N LEU A 20 -3.05 -18.05 -3.15
CA LEU A 20 -3.74 -16.76 -3.21
C LEU A 20 -5.26 -16.93 -3.18
N LYS A 21 -5.80 -17.86 -3.97
CA LYS A 21 -7.21 -18.22 -3.97
C LYS A 21 -7.73 -18.54 -2.57
N MET A 22 -7.07 -19.46 -1.86
CA MET A 22 -7.47 -19.84 -0.50
C MET A 22 -7.54 -18.65 0.47
N TYR A 23 -6.62 -17.69 0.36
CA TYR A 23 -6.62 -16.52 1.24
C TYR A 23 -7.65 -15.46 0.84
N LEU A 24 -7.89 -15.28 -0.45
CA LEU A 24 -8.84 -14.29 -0.95
C LEU A 24 -10.30 -14.77 -0.82
N GLU A 25 -10.58 -16.05 -1.02
CA GLU A 25 -11.91 -16.64 -0.79
C GLU A 25 -12.33 -16.55 0.69
N ARG A 26 -11.38 -16.59 1.63
CA ARG A 26 -11.65 -16.36 3.07
C ARG A 26 -12.12 -14.94 3.38
N GLU A 27 -11.94 -14.02 2.45
CA GLU A 27 -12.38 -12.63 2.53
C GLU A 27 -13.63 -12.39 1.65
N ASP A 28 -14.36 -13.46 1.33
CA ASP A 28 -15.59 -13.46 0.55
C ASP A 28 -15.43 -12.96 -0.91
N PHE A 29 -14.23 -13.06 -1.47
CA PHE A 29 -13.98 -12.77 -2.89
C PHE A 29 -14.23 -14.00 -3.78
N ILE A 30 -14.80 -13.77 -4.97
CA ILE A 30 -14.95 -14.80 -6.01
C ILE A 30 -13.67 -14.83 -6.84
N ILE A 31 -12.99 -15.97 -6.87
CA ILE A 31 -11.70 -16.11 -7.54
C ILE A 31 -11.82 -16.95 -8.80
N GLU A 32 -11.33 -16.41 -9.90
CA GLU A 32 -11.04 -17.14 -11.14
C GLU A 32 -9.53 -17.16 -11.35
N GLU A 33 -9.02 -18.26 -11.90
CA GLU A 33 -7.58 -18.49 -12.05
C GLU A 33 -7.26 -18.59 -13.55
N ALA A 34 -6.09 -18.08 -13.95
CA ALA A 34 -5.50 -18.31 -15.27
C ALA A 34 -4.03 -18.69 -15.12
N GLU A 35 -3.52 -19.57 -15.98
CA GLU A 35 -2.16 -20.12 -15.86
C GLU A 35 -1.14 -19.49 -16.81
N ASN A 36 -1.58 -18.63 -17.72
CA ASN A 36 -0.69 -17.93 -18.65
C ASN A 36 -1.31 -16.59 -19.11
N GLY A 37 -0.50 -15.75 -19.75
CA GLY A 37 -0.93 -14.42 -20.20
C GLY A 37 -2.02 -14.43 -21.27
N THR A 38 -2.03 -15.40 -22.18
CA THR A 38 -3.06 -15.50 -23.22
C THR A 38 -4.42 -15.81 -22.63
N GLU A 39 -4.52 -16.83 -21.77
CA GLU A 39 -5.75 -17.17 -21.05
C GLU A 39 -6.23 -15.99 -20.19
N ALA A 40 -5.30 -15.33 -19.49
CA ALA A 40 -5.61 -14.16 -18.67
C ALA A 40 -6.23 -13.03 -19.48
N LEU A 41 -5.66 -12.70 -20.64
CA LEU A 41 -6.19 -11.65 -21.51
C LEU A 41 -7.57 -12.04 -22.07
N GLU A 42 -7.74 -13.27 -22.55
CA GLU A 42 -9.03 -13.75 -23.05
C GLU A 42 -10.12 -13.67 -21.98
N LEU A 43 -9.83 -14.13 -20.76
CA LEU A 43 -10.75 -14.07 -19.63
C LEU A 43 -11.05 -12.62 -19.23
N ALA A 44 -10.03 -11.76 -19.15
CA ALA A 44 -10.18 -10.36 -18.76
C ALA A 44 -10.99 -9.53 -19.77
N LEU A 45 -10.89 -9.85 -21.06
CA LEU A 45 -11.70 -9.19 -22.10
C LEU A 45 -13.15 -9.71 -22.09
N LYS A 46 -13.34 -11.02 -21.92
CA LYS A 46 -14.67 -11.66 -21.96
C LYS A 46 -15.52 -11.42 -20.72
N ASN A 47 -14.90 -11.29 -19.55
CA ASN A 47 -15.58 -11.13 -18.27
C ASN A 47 -15.22 -9.81 -17.60
N ASP A 48 -16.07 -9.36 -16.68
CA ASP A 48 -15.75 -8.22 -15.82
C ASP A 48 -15.21 -8.70 -14.47
N TYR A 49 -14.01 -8.21 -14.14
CA TYR A 49 -13.36 -8.40 -12.86
C TYR A 49 -13.26 -7.07 -12.14
N ASP A 50 -13.33 -7.10 -10.82
CA ASP A 50 -13.10 -5.92 -9.99
C ASP A 50 -11.60 -5.66 -9.77
N LEU A 51 -10.76 -6.69 -9.92
CA LEU A 51 -9.30 -6.61 -9.81
C LEU A 51 -8.62 -7.81 -10.48
N ILE A 52 -7.41 -7.62 -11.00
CA ILE A 52 -6.55 -8.67 -11.54
C ILE A 52 -5.22 -8.71 -10.75
N LEU A 53 -4.87 -9.86 -10.20
CA LEU A 53 -3.52 -10.16 -9.71
C LEU A 53 -2.76 -10.83 -10.85
N LEU A 54 -1.64 -10.24 -11.28
CA LEU A 54 -0.95 -10.63 -12.50
C LEU A 54 0.54 -10.82 -12.25
N ASP A 55 1.05 -12.03 -12.44
CA ASP A 55 2.49 -12.24 -12.45
C ASP A 55 3.14 -11.59 -13.67
N ILE A 56 4.28 -10.95 -13.47
CA ILE A 56 5.04 -10.35 -14.57
C ILE A 56 5.69 -11.44 -15.40
N MET A 57 6.32 -12.43 -14.75
CA MET A 57 7.22 -13.36 -15.42
C MET A 57 6.49 -14.65 -15.77
N MET A 58 5.75 -14.64 -16.88
CA MET A 58 5.08 -15.82 -17.42
C MET A 58 5.63 -16.18 -18.81
N PRO A 59 5.64 -17.46 -19.18
CA PRO A 59 6.06 -17.89 -20.51
C PRO A 59 5.11 -17.38 -21.60
N GLU A 60 5.65 -17.26 -22.81
CA GLU A 60 4.96 -16.81 -24.03
C GLU A 60 4.51 -15.35 -23.99
N MET A 61 3.50 -15.03 -23.18
CA MET A 61 2.97 -13.68 -23.00
C MET A 61 3.15 -13.27 -21.54
N ASP A 62 3.98 -12.25 -21.32
CA ASP A 62 4.31 -11.77 -19.99
C ASP A 62 3.20 -10.86 -19.41
N GLY A 63 3.23 -10.60 -18.11
CA GLY A 63 2.21 -9.79 -17.45
C GLY A 63 2.17 -8.34 -17.95
N ILE A 64 3.30 -7.79 -18.40
CA ILE A 64 3.36 -6.41 -18.91
C ILE A 64 2.58 -6.33 -20.22
N ASP A 65 2.81 -7.26 -21.14
CA ASP A 65 2.11 -7.35 -22.42
C ASP A 65 0.60 -7.53 -22.20
N VAL A 66 0.20 -8.40 -21.27
CA VAL A 66 -1.22 -8.60 -20.90
C VAL A 66 -1.84 -7.29 -20.44
N CYS A 67 -1.17 -6.55 -19.55
CA CYS A 67 -1.68 -5.29 -19.05
C CYS A 67 -1.78 -4.23 -20.15
N GLN A 68 -0.79 -4.15 -21.06
CA GLN A 68 -0.83 -3.22 -22.19
C GLN A 68 -2.01 -3.49 -23.12
N GLU A 69 -2.24 -4.75 -23.49
CA GLU A 69 -3.37 -5.14 -24.34
C GLU A 69 -4.71 -4.91 -23.62
N LEU A 70 -4.80 -5.28 -22.35
CA LEU A 70 -6.00 -5.06 -21.54
C LEU A 70 -6.39 -3.58 -21.48
N ARG A 71 -5.41 -2.68 -21.31
CA ARG A 71 -5.64 -1.23 -21.20
C ARG A 71 -6.19 -0.57 -22.46
N LYS A 72 -6.10 -1.22 -23.63
CA LYS A 72 -6.75 -0.74 -24.86
C LYS A 72 -8.27 -0.83 -24.78
N GLU A 73 -8.79 -1.77 -23.99
CA GLU A 73 -10.22 -2.09 -23.93
C GLU A 73 -10.83 -1.84 -22.54
N LYS A 74 -10.06 -2.07 -21.45
CA LYS A 74 -10.55 -2.03 -20.06
C LYS A 74 -9.57 -1.36 -19.10
N ASN A 75 -10.14 -0.62 -18.15
CA ASN A 75 -9.42 0.02 -17.05
C ASN A 75 -9.54 -0.78 -15.74
N THR A 76 -9.69 -2.11 -15.83
CA THR A 76 -9.77 -2.98 -14.65
C THR A 76 -8.52 -2.82 -13.79
N PRO A 77 -8.62 -2.64 -12.46
CA PRO A 77 -7.46 -2.49 -11.61
C PRO A 77 -6.52 -3.72 -11.66
N VAL A 78 -5.22 -3.51 -11.77
CA VAL A 78 -4.19 -4.57 -11.87
C VAL A 78 -3.15 -4.39 -10.78
N ILE A 79 -2.87 -5.45 -10.02
CA ILE A 79 -1.68 -5.57 -9.16
C ILE A 79 -0.71 -6.54 -9.81
N MET A 80 0.51 -6.09 -10.02
CA MET A 80 1.57 -6.92 -10.57
C MET A 80 2.33 -7.65 -9.47
N LEU A 81 2.61 -8.93 -9.66
CA LEU A 81 3.53 -9.72 -8.84
C LEU A 81 4.89 -9.74 -9.55
N THR A 82 5.97 -9.37 -8.87
CA THR A 82 7.29 -9.15 -9.49
C THR A 82 8.43 -9.78 -8.70
N ALA A 83 9.52 -10.22 -9.32
CA ALA A 83 10.68 -10.72 -8.59
C ALA A 83 11.55 -9.58 -8.03
N LYS A 84 12.23 -9.85 -6.90
CA LYS A 84 13.17 -8.91 -6.27
C LYS A 84 14.32 -8.56 -7.25
N GLY A 85 14.46 -7.27 -7.59
CA GLY A 85 15.50 -6.76 -8.52
C GLY A 85 14.98 -6.38 -9.90
N GLU A 86 13.75 -6.77 -10.25
CA GLU A 86 13.09 -6.33 -11.50
C GLU A 86 12.47 -4.93 -11.35
N GLU A 87 12.35 -4.42 -10.12
CA GLU A 87 11.93 -3.04 -9.85
C GLU A 87 12.89 -1.99 -10.44
N THR A 88 14.20 -2.29 -10.49
CA THR A 88 15.22 -1.34 -10.96
C THR A 88 15.32 -1.23 -12.48
N ASN A 89 14.86 -2.23 -13.24
CA ASN A 89 14.77 -2.11 -14.71
C ASN A 89 13.56 -1.27 -15.16
N ARG A 90 12.74 -0.79 -14.22
CA ARG A 90 11.42 -0.19 -14.49
C ARG A 90 11.36 1.34 -14.47
N VAL A 91 12.48 2.04 -14.63
CA VAL A 91 12.40 3.48 -15.01
C VAL A 91 11.75 3.64 -16.40
N GLN A 92 11.72 2.60 -17.24
CA GLN A 92 11.02 2.59 -18.55
C GLN A 92 9.58 2.04 -18.50
N GLY A 93 9.15 1.40 -17.41
CA GLY A 93 7.82 0.75 -17.30
C GLY A 93 6.77 1.58 -16.54
N PHE A 94 7.07 2.82 -16.17
CA PHE A 94 6.18 3.71 -15.40
C PHE A 94 4.90 4.13 -16.15
N GLU A 95 4.72 3.76 -17.42
CA GLU A 95 3.60 4.23 -18.28
C GLU A 95 2.50 3.20 -18.55
N VAL A 96 2.57 1.96 -18.03
CA VAL A 96 1.63 0.87 -18.40
C VAL A 96 0.28 0.91 -17.63
N GLY A 97 0.11 1.84 -16.68
CA GLY A 97 -1.18 2.05 -16.00
C GLY A 97 -1.56 0.95 -14.99
N VAL A 98 -0.58 0.37 -14.32
CA VAL A 98 -0.76 -0.60 -13.21
C VAL A 98 -1.02 0.14 -11.89
N ASP A 99 -1.87 -0.43 -11.03
CA ASP A 99 -2.36 0.20 -9.80
C ASP A 99 -1.47 -0.06 -8.56
N ASP A 100 -0.79 -1.21 -8.50
CA ASP A 100 0.18 -1.55 -7.42
C ASP A 100 1.14 -2.69 -7.84
N TYR A 101 2.22 -2.88 -7.08
CA TYR A 101 3.21 -3.95 -7.26
C TYR A 101 3.48 -4.68 -5.94
N ILE A 102 3.66 -6.00 -6.03
CA ILE A 102 4.01 -6.88 -4.90
C ILE A 102 5.24 -7.70 -5.25
N VAL A 103 6.29 -7.57 -4.45
CA VAL A 103 7.55 -8.29 -4.66
C VAL A 103 7.47 -9.73 -4.13
N LYS A 104 7.82 -10.70 -4.97
CA LYS A 104 8.09 -12.10 -4.62
C LYS A 104 9.48 -12.20 -3.95
N PRO A 105 9.62 -12.92 -2.81
CA PRO A 105 8.57 -13.66 -2.10
C PRO A 105 7.67 -12.74 -1.25
N PHE A 106 6.34 -12.95 -1.33
CA PHE A 106 5.35 -12.17 -0.58
C PHE A 106 4.63 -12.99 0.49
N SER A 107 4.03 -12.30 1.45
CA SER A 107 3.07 -12.89 2.38
C SER A 107 1.66 -12.87 1.76
N PRO A 108 0.87 -13.97 1.77
CA PRO A 108 -0.51 -13.94 1.30
C PRO A 108 -1.38 -12.89 2.02
N ARG A 109 -1.07 -12.59 3.28
CA ARG A 109 -1.73 -11.51 4.03
C ARG A 109 -1.45 -10.12 3.45
N GLU A 110 -0.25 -9.89 2.91
CA GLU A 110 0.08 -8.64 2.24
C GLU A 110 -0.77 -8.45 0.98
N VAL A 111 -0.90 -9.50 0.17
CA VAL A 111 -1.71 -9.49 -1.06
C VAL A 111 -3.17 -9.15 -0.73
N VAL A 112 -3.75 -9.81 0.28
CA VAL A 112 -5.13 -9.51 0.73
C VAL A 112 -5.31 -8.04 1.11
N LEU A 113 -4.37 -7.46 1.87
CA LEU A 113 -4.46 -6.07 2.30
C LEU A 113 -4.41 -5.09 1.12
N ARG A 114 -3.56 -5.35 0.12
CA ARG A 114 -3.43 -4.52 -1.09
C ARG A 114 -4.64 -4.64 -2.01
N VAL A 115 -5.14 -5.87 -2.21
CA VAL A 115 -6.41 -6.11 -2.93
C VAL A 115 -7.55 -5.31 -2.32
N LYS A 116 -7.73 -5.39 -1.00
CA LYS A 116 -8.77 -4.62 -0.30
C LYS A 116 -8.60 -3.11 -0.44
N ALA A 117 -7.36 -2.62 -0.43
CA ALA A 117 -7.07 -1.21 -0.60
C ALA A 117 -7.48 -0.71 -2.01
N ILE A 118 -7.14 -1.45 -3.07
CA ILE A 118 -7.49 -1.08 -4.45
C ILE A 118 -9.00 -1.18 -4.69
N LEU A 119 -9.63 -2.27 -4.26
CA LEU A 119 -11.08 -2.44 -4.43
C LEU A 119 -11.88 -1.34 -3.71
N ARG A 120 -11.40 -0.88 -2.55
CA ARG A 120 -11.97 0.28 -1.86
C ARG A 120 -11.86 1.54 -2.71
N ARG A 121 -10.69 1.82 -3.30
CA ARG A 121 -10.49 2.99 -4.20
C ARG A 121 -11.38 2.93 -5.45
N ALA A 122 -11.47 1.78 -6.11
CA ALA A 122 -12.27 1.59 -7.33
C ALA A 122 -13.79 1.76 -7.11
N SER A 123 -14.29 1.46 -5.90
CA SER A 123 -15.71 1.64 -5.55
C SER A 123 -16.13 3.09 -5.30
N GLN A 124 -15.20 4.03 -5.19
CA GLN A 124 -15.47 5.44 -4.89
C GLN A 124 -15.69 6.32 -6.13
N SER A 125 -15.54 5.77 -7.34
CA SER A 125 -15.67 6.53 -8.59
C SER A 125 -17.13 6.85 -9.00
N GLY A 126 -18.11 6.54 -8.16
CA GLY A 126 -19.50 6.80 -8.48
C GLY A 126 -20.41 6.86 -7.28
N TYR A 127 -20.22 7.82 -6.36
CA TYR A 127 -21.31 8.47 -5.60
C TYR A 127 -20.76 9.76 -4.96
N ASN A 128 -21.20 10.90 -5.49
CA ASN A 128 -21.18 12.17 -4.76
C ASN A 128 -22.21 12.08 -3.62
N GLN A 129 -21.85 11.45 -2.50
CA GLN A 129 -22.43 11.73 -1.19
C GLN A 129 -21.34 11.52 -0.14
N VAL A 130 -20.89 12.64 0.41
CA VAL A 130 -20.47 12.87 1.80
C VAL A 130 -20.42 11.60 2.66
N ASP A 131 -19.27 10.95 2.75
CA ASP A 131 -18.91 10.19 3.94
C ASP A 131 -17.38 10.17 4.08
N ALA A 132 -16.90 10.74 5.18
CA ALA A 132 -15.51 10.97 5.50
C ALA A 132 -14.76 9.69 5.93
N GLN A 133 -15.06 8.53 5.33
CA GLN A 133 -14.61 7.24 5.86
C GLN A 133 -14.02 6.26 4.85
N ALA A 134 -13.64 6.69 3.65
CA ALA A 134 -12.98 5.79 2.71
C ALA A 134 -11.85 6.39 1.87
N ARG A 135 -11.38 7.60 2.16
CA ARG A 135 -10.02 7.98 1.71
C ARG A 135 -9.04 7.27 2.64
N ASN A 136 -7.96 6.69 2.11
CA ASN A 136 -6.84 6.19 2.93
C ASN A 136 -6.03 7.38 3.49
N ILE A 137 -6.76 8.35 4.04
CA ILE A 137 -6.25 9.60 4.57
C ILE A 137 -6.51 9.54 6.07
N LEU A 138 -5.44 9.52 6.85
CA LEU A 138 -5.56 9.79 8.28
C LEU A 138 -5.65 11.30 8.44
N VAL A 139 -6.75 11.78 9.03
CA VAL A 139 -6.94 13.20 9.31
C VAL A 139 -6.91 13.40 10.82
N PHE A 140 -6.05 14.29 11.26
CA PHE A 140 -5.91 14.77 12.63
C PHE A 140 -6.03 16.30 12.64
N PRO A 141 -6.21 16.95 13.82
CA PRO A 141 -6.46 18.39 13.90
C PRO A 141 -5.46 19.25 13.12
N HIS A 142 -4.17 18.88 13.14
CA HIS A 142 -3.10 19.65 12.51
C HIS A 142 -2.35 18.91 11.41
N LEU A 143 -2.73 17.67 11.12
CA LEU A 143 -1.96 16.79 10.25
C LEU A 143 -2.92 15.93 9.42
N SER A 144 -2.67 15.84 8.11
CA SER A 144 -3.29 14.81 7.28
C SER A 144 -2.24 14.00 6.56
N ILE A 145 -2.44 12.68 6.52
CA ILE A 145 -1.56 11.72 5.87
C ILE A 145 -2.38 11.02 4.80
N ASP A 146 -2.13 11.37 3.55
CA ASP A 146 -2.72 10.71 2.39
C ASP A 146 -1.81 9.57 1.95
N HIS A 147 -2.18 8.35 2.36
CA HIS A 147 -1.41 7.16 2.05
C HIS A 147 -1.42 6.80 0.58
N ASP A 148 -2.40 7.27 -0.19
CA ASP A 148 -2.50 6.93 -1.61
C ASP A 148 -1.63 7.89 -2.43
N ALA A 149 -1.57 9.16 -2.03
CA ALA A 149 -0.71 10.17 -2.65
C ALA A 149 0.72 10.21 -2.08
N HIS A 150 1.05 9.39 -1.07
CA HIS A 150 2.29 9.51 -0.28
C HIS A 150 2.53 10.94 0.22
N ARG A 151 1.45 11.63 0.56
CA ARG A 151 1.47 13.07 0.84
C ARG A 151 1.11 13.32 2.30
N VAL A 152 1.91 14.15 2.95
CA VAL A 152 1.65 14.61 4.31
C VAL A 152 1.42 16.11 4.24
N THR A 153 0.31 16.58 4.81
CA THR A 153 0.08 18.02 5.00
C THR A 153 -0.06 18.34 6.47
N ALA A 154 0.48 19.48 6.88
CA ALA A 154 0.30 20.05 8.20
C ALA A 154 -0.45 21.37 8.07
N ASN A 155 -1.60 21.50 8.73
CA ASN A 155 -2.54 22.63 8.55
C ASN A 155 -2.86 22.94 7.07
N GLY A 156 -2.91 21.92 6.21
CA GLY A 156 -3.19 22.05 4.78
C GLY A 156 -1.98 22.37 3.90
N GLU A 157 -0.80 22.64 4.47
CA GLU A 157 0.44 22.83 3.72
C GLU A 157 1.27 21.55 3.65
N GLU A 158 1.86 21.25 2.49
CA GLU A 158 2.59 20.00 2.25
C GLU A 158 3.94 19.95 2.98
N VAL A 159 4.23 18.81 3.61
CA VAL A 159 5.48 18.55 4.34
C VAL A 159 6.31 17.51 3.60
N ASN A 160 7.48 17.92 3.12
CA ASN A 160 8.40 17.04 2.38
C ASN A 160 9.20 16.11 3.31
N LEU A 161 8.76 14.86 3.42
CA LEU A 161 9.40 13.81 4.22
C LEU A 161 10.27 12.88 3.36
N THR A 162 11.36 12.37 3.95
CA THR A 162 12.08 11.23 3.36
C THR A 162 11.30 9.94 3.60
N PRO A 163 11.58 8.84 2.86
CA PRO A 163 10.83 7.60 2.99
C PRO A 163 10.74 7.08 4.43
N LYS A 164 11.85 7.08 5.18
CA LYS A 164 11.86 6.60 6.57
C LYS A 164 11.18 7.55 7.56
N GLU A 165 11.19 8.85 7.31
CA GLU A 165 10.42 9.80 8.11
C GLU A 165 8.92 9.63 7.88
N TYR A 166 8.51 9.43 6.62
CA TYR A 166 7.11 9.15 6.26
C TYR A 166 6.63 7.83 6.84
N GLU A 167 7.38 6.74 6.67
CA GLU A 167 7.04 5.42 7.22
C GLU A 167 6.92 5.46 8.75
N LEU A 168 7.85 6.13 9.43
CA LEU A 168 7.80 6.33 10.88
C LEU A 168 6.55 7.08 11.31
N LEU A 169 6.22 8.18 10.63
CA LEU A 169 5.01 8.97 10.91
C LEU A 169 3.75 8.12 10.71
N CYS A 170 3.66 7.40 9.59
CA CYS A 170 2.54 6.51 9.29
C CYS A 170 2.38 5.39 10.32
N PHE A 171 3.49 4.80 10.76
CA PHE A 171 3.48 3.73 11.75
C PHE A 171 2.96 4.22 13.11
N LEU A 172 3.44 5.37 13.57
CA LEU A 172 2.99 6.00 14.81
C LEU A 172 1.51 6.42 14.72
N ALA A 173 1.11 7.07 13.62
CA ALA A 173 -0.24 7.59 13.42
C ALA A 173 -1.34 6.51 13.30
N LYS A 174 -0.98 5.26 12.93
CA LYS A 174 -1.92 4.12 12.88
C LYS A 174 -2.44 3.70 14.26
N SER A 175 -1.76 4.07 15.34
CA SER A 175 -2.20 3.74 16.70
C SER A 175 -1.92 4.93 17.63
N PRO A 176 -2.76 5.97 17.59
CA PRO A 176 -2.67 7.09 18.52
C PRO A 176 -2.60 6.62 19.96
N ASP A 177 -1.85 7.36 20.78
CA ASP A 177 -1.54 7.12 22.20
C ASP A 177 -0.77 5.86 22.54
N LYS A 178 -0.55 4.95 21.58
CA LYS A 178 0.27 3.77 21.80
C LYS A 178 1.76 4.15 21.83
N VAL A 179 2.42 3.76 22.91
CA VAL A 179 3.86 3.94 23.08
C VAL A 179 4.62 2.82 22.42
N TYR A 180 5.60 3.18 21.59
CA TYR A 180 6.54 2.25 20.97
C TYR A 180 7.95 2.53 21.47
N ASN A 181 8.64 1.47 21.92
CA ASN A 181 10.04 1.57 22.28
C ASN A 181 10.94 1.60 21.02
N ARG A 182 12.22 1.95 21.19
CA ARG A 182 13.16 2.09 20.07
C ARG A 182 13.37 0.80 19.30
N GLU A 183 13.43 -0.33 19.99
CA GLU A 183 13.60 -1.65 19.36
C GLU A 183 12.40 -2.02 18.48
N GLN A 184 11.18 -1.74 18.95
CA GLN A 184 9.94 -1.94 18.20
C GLN A 184 9.91 -1.04 16.96
N LEU A 185 10.22 0.25 17.11
CA LEU A 185 10.26 1.18 15.97
C LEU A 185 11.32 0.78 14.95
N LEU A 186 12.51 0.39 15.41
CA LEU A 186 13.58 -0.08 14.53
C LEU A 186 13.14 -1.33 13.77
N LYS A 187 12.58 -2.31 14.47
CA LYS A 187 12.09 -3.56 13.88
C LYS A 187 10.97 -3.33 12.86
N GLU A 188 9.97 -2.54 13.19
CA GLU A 188 8.76 -2.43 12.36
C GLU A 188 8.95 -1.46 11.18
N VAL A 189 9.78 -0.42 11.34
CA VAL A 189 10.00 0.61 10.31
C VAL A 189 11.28 0.35 9.49
N TRP A 190 12.35 -0.17 10.11
CA TRP A 190 13.61 -0.47 9.41
C TRP A 190 13.79 -1.95 9.05
N GLN A 191 12.95 -2.85 9.57
CA GLN A 191 13.00 -4.30 9.36
C GLN A 191 14.25 -4.98 9.94
N TYR A 192 14.17 -6.29 10.22
CA TYR A 192 15.18 -7.06 10.96
C TYR A 192 16.57 -7.13 10.30
N GLU A 193 16.73 -6.72 9.05
CA GLU A 193 18.03 -6.71 8.34
C GLU A 193 18.89 -5.48 8.68
N PHE A 194 18.38 -4.53 9.47
CA PHE A 194 19.12 -3.34 9.86
C PHE A 194 20.06 -3.60 11.07
N PHE A 195 21.35 -3.79 10.80
CA PHE A 195 22.43 -3.84 11.81
C PHE A 195 22.84 -2.45 12.33
N GLY A 196 21.88 -1.61 12.74
CA GLY A 196 22.16 -0.25 13.20
C GLY A 196 21.78 0.04 14.65
N ASP A 197 22.28 1.16 15.16
CA ASP A 197 22.07 1.64 16.53
C ASP A 197 20.62 2.12 16.74
N LEU A 198 20.05 1.87 17.93
CA LEU A 198 18.77 2.42 18.38
C LEU A 198 18.71 3.96 18.26
N ARG A 199 19.87 4.64 18.30
CA ARG A 199 20.00 6.09 18.05
C ARG A 199 19.55 6.54 16.65
N THR A 200 19.46 5.62 15.68
CA THR A 200 18.88 5.91 14.37
C THR A 200 17.43 6.34 14.49
N VAL A 201 16.65 5.72 15.39
CA VAL A 201 15.24 6.11 15.65
C VAL A 201 15.19 7.56 16.15
N ASP A 202 16.01 7.90 17.14
CA ASP A 202 16.05 9.24 17.72
C ASP A 202 16.36 10.32 16.68
N THR A 203 17.29 10.01 15.77
CA THR A 203 17.67 10.91 14.67
C THR A 203 16.51 11.16 13.71
N HIS A 204 15.76 10.11 13.35
CA HIS A 204 14.62 10.25 12.44
C HIS A 204 13.43 10.92 13.11
N VAL A 205 13.16 10.64 14.39
CA VAL A 205 12.14 11.36 15.16
C VAL A 205 12.47 12.85 15.23
N LYS A 206 13.74 13.20 15.48
CA LYS A 206 14.20 14.59 15.52
C LYS A 206 13.96 15.29 14.19
N ARG A 207 14.41 14.69 13.07
CA ARG A 207 14.25 15.28 11.73
C ARG A 207 12.79 15.40 11.30
N LEU A 208 11.99 14.36 11.58
CA LEU A 208 10.55 14.37 11.33
C LEU A 208 9.87 15.53 12.07
N ARG A 209 10.17 15.72 13.37
CA ARG A 209 9.68 16.88 14.14
C ARG A 209 10.16 18.21 13.56
N GLU A 210 11.43 18.33 13.18
CA GLU A 210 11.97 19.57 12.59
C GLU A 210 11.23 19.95 11.31
N LYS A 211 10.95 18.98 10.43
CA LYS A 211 10.21 19.19 9.17
C LYS A 211 8.74 19.51 9.38
N LEU A 212 8.09 18.83 10.33
CA LEU A 212 6.73 19.19 10.72
C LEU A 212 6.71 20.61 11.31
N ASN A 213 7.65 20.92 12.20
CA ASN A 213 7.72 22.20 12.91
C ASN A 213 8.02 23.39 11.98
N SER A 214 8.68 23.17 10.84
CA SER A 214 8.84 24.21 9.82
C SER A 214 7.53 24.61 9.14
N VAL A 215 6.50 23.78 9.23
CA VAL A 215 5.17 24.03 8.64
C VAL A 215 4.11 24.29 9.72
N SER A 216 4.00 23.42 10.74
CA SER A 216 3.14 23.61 11.91
C SER A 216 3.82 23.10 13.18
N LYS A 217 3.88 23.97 14.19
CA LYS A 217 4.39 23.60 15.52
C LYS A 217 3.46 22.60 16.21
N GLU A 218 2.17 22.71 15.97
CA GLU A 218 1.13 21.86 16.54
C GLU A 218 1.24 20.45 15.95
N ALA A 219 1.40 20.31 14.64
CA ALA A 219 1.65 19.02 13.99
C ALA A 219 2.94 18.34 14.51
N ALA A 220 3.99 19.11 14.79
CA ALA A 220 5.22 18.56 15.35
C ALA A 220 5.06 18.06 16.79
N LYS A 221 4.20 18.71 17.60
CA LYS A 221 3.90 18.30 18.97
C LYS A 221 3.13 16.98 19.04
N MET A 222 2.40 16.61 17.97
CA MET A 222 1.73 15.32 17.86
C MET A 222 2.67 14.12 17.92
N ILE A 223 3.98 14.33 17.78
CA ILE A 223 4.97 13.28 18.05
C ILE A 223 5.49 13.48 19.46
N GLY A 224 5.01 12.67 20.41
CA GLY A 224 5.36 12.73 21.83
C GLY A 224 6.58 11.87 22.20
N THR A 225 7.31 12.29 23.24
CA THR A 225 8.37 11.47 23.87
C THR A 225 7.89 10.98 25.22
N VAL A 226 7.94 9.67 25.44
CA VAL A 226 7.79 9.07 26.76
C VAL A 226 9.17 8.76 27.31
N TRP A 227 9.64 9.60 28.24
CA TRP A 227 11.00 9.53 28.79
C TRP A 227 11.31 8.14 29.35
N GLY A 228 12.46 7.58 28.94
CA GLY A 228 12.90 6.24 29.34
C GLY A 228 12.18 5.09 28.63
N VAL A 229 11.15 5.35 27.83
CA VAL A 229 10.33 4.31 27.17
C VAL A 229 10.45 4.38 25.65
N GLY A 230 10.12 5.53 25.04
CA GLY A 230 10.08 5.64 23.58
C GLY A 230 9.24 6.80 23.07
N TYR A 231 8.51 6.57 21.99
CA TYR A 231 7.76 7.58 21.27
C TYR A 231 6.31 7.15 21.03
N LYS A 232 5.42 8.13 20.91
CA LYS A 232 4.02 7.90 20.54
C LYS A 232 3.50 9.02 19.64
N PHE A 233 2.39 8.75 18.98
CA PHE A 233 1.58 9.77 18.32
C PHE A 233 0.50 10.25 19.30
N GLU A 234 0.43 11.54 19.57
CA GLU A 234 -0.54 12.18 20.48
C GLU A 234 -1.52 13.01 19.65
N VAL A 235 -2.80 12.81 19.90
CA VAL A 235 -3.87 13.65 19.37
C VAL A 235 -4.47 14.35 20.58
N ASP A 236 -4.16 15.64 20.76
CA ASP A 236 -4.83 16.43 21.79
C ASP A 236 -6.27 16.69 21.31
N ASP A 237 -7.24 16.16 22.05
CA ASP A 237 -8.66 16.49 21.89
C ASP A 237 -8.91 17.82 22.62
N ASP A 238 -8.95 18.94 21.88
CA ASP A 238 -9.59 20.19 22.35
C ASP A 238 -11.07 20.22 21.95
#